data_AF-A0A1E4U2Q3-F1
#
_entry.id   AF-A0A1E4U2Q3-F1
#
_cell.length_a   1.000
_cell.length_b   1.000
_cell.length_c   1.000
_cell.angle_alpha   90.00
_cell.angle_beta   90.00
_cell.angle_gamma   90.00
#
_symmetry.space_group_name_H-M   'P 1'
#
loop_
_entity.id
_entity.type
_entity.pdbx_description
1 polymer ?
#
loop_
_entity_poly.entity_id
_entity_poly.type
_entity_poly.pdbx_seq_one_letter_code
_entity_poly.pdbx_strand_id
1 'polypeptide(L)'
;MCTQSFKADNINKLDNNAFLSSSAPSSATCLSCQLILPTSSPSNAIRTIDEESHLIFISTQYPSSQSRYRALRQIVMKALSVETTHDGLNPIMFGDSTAGYSITMVFKIKDSTARGSERKYALIITAEDESELVHSWSLVVENLREFIKLIKDRITELELSKTMNNTELMDNNERFYRRSLPKSKNLTELLEDKKLFIKIHLWASNLLCNLN
;
A
#
# COMPACT_ATOMS: atom_id res chain seq x y z
N MET A 1 0.33 0.21 -4.07
CA MET A 1 1.10 1.43 -4.39
C MET A 1 2.53 1.19 -3.93
N CYS A 2 3.50 1.58 -4.74
CA CYS A 2 4.93 1.42 -4.48
C CYS A 2 5.58 2.80 -4.52
N THR A 3 6.21 3.21 -3.42
CA THR A 3 6.95 4.48 -3.30
C THR A 3 8.44 4.20 -3.37
N GLN A 4 9.19 5.04 -4.07
CA GLN A 4 10.60 4.84 -4.37
C GLN A 4 11.34 6.15 -4.17
N SER A 5 12.52 6.09 -3.56
CA SER A 5 13.43 7.23 -3.41
C SER A 5 14.54 7.17 -4.46
N PHE A 6 14.95 8.34 -4.96
CA PHE A 6 16.07 8.51 -5.89
C PHE A 6 16.91 9.71 -5.46
N LYS A 7 18.24 9.61 -5.58
CA LYS A 7 19.17 10.74 -5.37
C LYS A 7 19.14 11.70 -6.57
N ALA A 8 19.11 13.01 -6.30
CA ALA A 8 18.99 14.07 -7.30
C ALA A 8 20.13 14.12 -8.33
N ASP A 9 21.31 13.57 -8.06
CA ASP A 9 22.45 13.61 -8.99
C ASP A 9 22.18 12.93 -10.36
N ASN A 10 21.12 12.12 -10.45
CA ASN A 10 20.70 11.47 -11.69
C ASN A 10 19.76 12.32 -12.58
N ILE A 11 19.41 13.56 -12.20
CA ILE A 11 18.41 14.39 -12.91
C ILE A 11 18.70 14.56 -14.41
N ASN A 12 19.96 14.59 -14.84
CA ASN A 12 20.33 14.81 -16.25
C ASN A 12 20.29 13.55 -17.15
N LYS A 13 20.01 12.36 -16.59
CA LYS A 13 19.80 11.11 -17.36
C LYS A 13 18.40 10.52 -17.20
N LEU A 14 17.57 11.09 -16.32
CA LEU A 14 16.19 10.64 -16.14
C LEU A 14 15.27 11.36 -17.12
N ASP A 15 15.04 10.75 -18.28
CA ASP A 15 13.86 11.08 -19.08
C ASP A 15 12.64 11.05 -18.16
N ASN A 16 12.01 12.21 -17.96
CA ASN A 16 10.92 12.46 -17.02
C ASN A 16 9.73 11.51 -17.16
N ASN A 17 9.65 10.74 -18.25
CA ASN A 17 8.59 9.77 -18.54
C ASN A 17 9.02 8.29 -18.41
N ALA A 18 10.31 7.97 -18.36
CA ALA A 18 10.78 6.57 -18.32
C ALA A 18 10.40 5.88 -17.00
N PHE A 19 10.34 6.62 -15.90
CA PHE A 19 9.95 6.12 -14.57
C PHE A 19 8.46 6.22 -14.31
N LEU A 20 7.70 6.89 -15.19
CA LEU A 20 6.24 6.99 -15.08
C LEU A 20 5.54 5.88 -15.88
N SER A 21 6.28 5.16 -16.73
CA SER A 21 5.77 4.09 -17.57
C SER A 21 5.92 2.72 -16.91
N SER A 22 4.92 2.36 -16.11
CA SER A 22 4.43 0.97 -16.07
C SER A 22 2.96 0.98 -15.69
N SER A 23 2.13 1.59 -16.54
CA SER A 23 0.71 1.24 -16.54
C SER A 23 0.64 -0.23 -16.95
N ALA A 24 0.43 -1.12 -15.97
CA ALA A 24 -0.15 -2.41 -16.29
C ALA A 24 -1.40 -2.13 -17.15
N PRO A 25 -1.65 -2.90 -18.22
CA PRO A 25 -2.83 -2.70 -19.05
C PRO A 25 -4.06 -2.65 -18.14
N SER A 26 -4.95 -1.68 -18.36
CA SER A 26 -6.12 -1.41 -17.51
C SER A 26 -7.05 -2.63 -17.33
N SER A 27 -6.92 -3.65 -18.17
CA SER A 27 -7.59 -4.95 -18.07
C SER A 27 -6.96 -5.93 -17.06
N ALA A 28 -5.80 -5.65 -16.48
CA ALA A 28 -5.05 -6.59 -15.63
C ALA A 28 -5.25 -6.38 -14.13
N THR A 29 -5.87 -5.29 -13.68
CA THR A 29 -6.01 -4.97 -12.25
C THR A 29 -7.48 -4.83 -11.86
N CYS A 30 -7.90 -5.53 -10.81
CA CYS A 30 -9.27 -5.39 -10.31
C CYS A 30 -9.52 -4.00 -9.70
N LEU A 31 -10.78 -3.58 -9.68
CA LEU A 31 -11.22 -2.26 -9.17
C LEU A 31 -10.78 -2.01 -7.72
N SER A 32 -10.66 -3.07 -6.90
CA SER A 32 -10.19 -2.97 -5.52
C SER A 32 -8.71 -2.64 -5.38
N CYS A 33 -7.89 -3.00 -6.37
CA CYS A 33 -6.43 -2.88 -6.32
C CYS A 33 -5.89 -1.70 -7.15
N GLN A 34 -6.77 -0.93 -7.80
CA GLN A 34 -6.38 0.20 -8.62
C GLN A 34 -5.91 1.38 -7.77
N LEU A 35 -4.82 2.01 -8.19
CA LEU A 35 -4.38 3.30 -7.64
C LEU A 35 -5.28 4.40 -8.22
N ILE A 36 -6.12 5.01 -7.38
CA ILE A 36 -7.05 6.07 -7.79
C ILE A 36 -6.55 7.41 -7.24
N LEU A 37 -6.18 8.33 -8.12
CA LEU A 37 -5.76 9.68 -7.73
C LEU A 37 -6.92 10.67 -7.94
N PRO A 38 -7.08 11.67 -7.05
CA PRO A 38 -8.17 12.65 -7.17
C PRO A 38 -7.96 13.64 -8.33
N THR A 39 -6.73 13.80 -8.83
CA THR A 39 -6.40 14.71 -9.92
C THR A 39 -6.26 13.90 -11.21
N SER A 40 -6.95 14.34 -12.27
CA SER A 40 -6.91 13.79 -13.63
C SER A 40 -5.58 14.10 -14.33
N SER A 41 -4.46 13.69 -13.73
CA SER A 41 -3.14 13.74 -14.36
C SER A 41 -2.97 12.51 -15.25
N PRO A 42 -2.40 12.63 -16.46
CA PRO A 42 -2.28 11.52 -17.41
C PRO A 42 -1.35 10.40 -16.91
N SER A 43 -0.48 10.69 -15.94
CA SER A 43 0.34 9.71 -15.23
C SER A 43 -0.33 9.33 -13.91
N ASN A 44 -0.63 8.04 -13.71
CA ASN A 44 -1.05 7.48 -12.41
C ASN A 44 0.13 7.41 -11.43
N ALA A 45 0.76 8.55 -11.17
CA ALA A 45 1.96 8.67 -10.37
C ALA A 45 1.92 9.94 -9.51
N ILE A 46 2.47 9.85 -8.30
CA ILE A 46 2.66 10.98 -7.39
C ILE A 46 4.16 11.22 -7.26
N ARG A 47 4.58 12.48 -7.28
CA ARG A 47 5.98 12.87 -7.13
C ARG A 47 6.13 14.00 -6.12
N THR A 48 7.10 13.85 -5.22
CA THR A 48 7.55 14.88 -4.28
C THR A 48 9.07 14.98 -4.37
N ILE A 49 9.60 16.21 -4.40
CA ILE A 49 11.02 16.47 -4.25
C ILE A 49 11.22 17.04 -2.86
N ASP A 50 12.19 16.50 -2.13
CA ASP A 50 12.71 17.14 -0.95
C ASP A 50 13.99 17.91 -1.31
N GLU A 51 13.96 19.23 -1.13
CA GLU A 51 15.06 20.11 -1.48
C GLU A 51 16.23 20.01 -0.49
N GLU A 52 15.96 19.68 0.77
CA GLU A 52 16.96 19.57 1.84
C GLU A 52 17.79 18.29 1.72
N SER A 53 17.14 17.14 1.56
CA SER A 53 17.82 15.85 1.42
C SER A 53 18.26 15.53 -0.01
N HIS A 54 17.91 16.39 -0.98
CA HIS A 54 18.13 16.15 -2.41
C HIS A 54 17.58 14.78 -2.89
N LEU A 55 16.44 14.37 -2.31
CA LEU A 55 15.76 13.11 -2.63
C LEU A 55 14.49 13.37 -3.43
N ILE A 56 14.26 12.53 -4.43
CA ILE A 56 13.04 12.52 -5.23
C ILE A 56 12.25 11.28 -4.88
N PHE A 57 11.01 11.45 -4.42
CA PHE A 57 10.10 10.37 -4.10
C PHE A 57 9.06 10.23 -5.21
N ILE A 58 8.93 9.02 -5.75
CA ILE A 58 7.95 8.70 -6.79
C ILE A 58 7.09 7.54 -6.31
N SER A 59 5.77 7.71 -6.32
CA SER A 59 4.81 6.64 -6.08
C SER A 59 4.03 6.30 -7.33
N THR A 60 4.02 5.02 -7.65
CA THR A 60 3.27 4.44 -8.77
C THR A 60 2.51 3.19 -8.28
N GLN A 61 1.64 2.62 -9.11
CA GLN A 61 1.03 1.33 -8.75
C GLN A 61 2.09 0.22 -8.68
N TYR A 62 3.02 0.23 -9.63
CA TYR A 62 4.12 -0.73 -9.77
C TYR A 62 5.43 -0.01 -10.11
N PRO A 63 6.59 -0.56 -9.70
CA PRO A 63 7.88 -0.02 -10.09
C PRO A 63 8.12 -0.18 -11.60
N SER A 64 8.76 0.83 -12.18
CA SER A 64 8.97 0.95 -13.63
C SER A 64 10.07 0.03 -14.14
N SER A 65 11.04 -0.31 -13.29
CA SER A 65 12.08 -1.29 -13.61
C SER A 65 11.52 -2.72 -13.53
N GLN A 66 11.72 -3.49 -14.60
CA GLN A 66 11.26 -4.87 -14.70
C GLN A 66 11.90 -5.81 -13.66
N SER A 67 13.16 -5.58 -13.28
CA SER A 67 13.83 -6.36 -12.24
C SER A 67 13.19 -6.12 -10.88
N ARG A 68 12.95 -4.86 -10.54
CA ARG A 68 12.28 -4.45 -9.30
C ARG A 68 10.82 -4.90 -9.25
N TYR A 69 10.14 -4.92 -10.40
CA TYR A 69 8.80 -5.49 -10.50
C TYR A 69 8.76 -6.99 -10.19
N ARG A 70 9.74 -7.75 -10.70
CA ARG A 70 9.86 -9.19 -10.41
C ARG A 70 10.15 -9.44 -8.93
N ALA A 71 11.10 -8.70 -8.35
CA ALA A 71 11.42 -8.76 -6.93
C ALA A 71 10.18 -8.43 -6.06
N LEU A 72 9.48 -7.32 -6.36
CA LEU A 72 8.27 -6.93 -5.65
C LEU A 72 7.18 -8.03 -5.70
N ARG A 73 6.98 -8.67 -6.86
CA ARG A 73 6.02 -9.77 -6.98
C ARG A 73 6.40 -10.96 -6.09
N GLN A 74 7.69 -11.32 -6.04
CA GLN A 74 8.17 -12.40 -5.17
C GLN A 74 7.94 -12.04 -3.70
N ILE A 75 8.27 -10.82 -3.29
CA ILE A 75 8.10 -10.33 -1.92
C ILE A 75 6.62 -10.33 -1.51
N VAL A 76 5.73 -9.81 -2.36
CA VAL A 76 4.28 -9.80 -2.10
C VAL A 76 3.71 -11.21 -1.99
N MET A 77 4.16 -12.14 -2.85
CA MET A 77 3.75 -13.55 -2.77
C MET A 77 4.23 -14.20 -1.47
N LYS A 78 5.48 -13.97 -1.07
CA LYS A 78 6.02 -14.46 0.21
C LYS A 78 5.19 -13.90 1.38
N ALA A 79 5.01 -12.58 1.44
CA ALA A 79 4.26 -11.88 2.49
C ALA A 79 2.81 -12.34 2.69
N LEU A 80 2.06 -12.55 1.60
CA LEU A 80 0.62 -12.79 1.70
C LEU A 80 0.22 -14.27 1.69
N SER A 81 1.02 -15.12 1.05
CA SER A 81 0.67 -16.52 0.76
C SER A 81 1.57 -17.55 1.44
N VAL A 82 2.85 -17.26 1.65
CA VAL A 82 3.82 -18.23 2.19
C VAL A 82 4.05 -18.01 3.68
N GLU A 83 4.31 -16.77 4.07
CA GLU A 83 4.55 -16.41 5.45
C GLU A 83 3.23 -16.39 6.23
N THR A 84 3.18 -17.18 7.29
CA THR A 84 2.01 -17.27 8.16
C THR A 84 2.23 -16.36 9.36
N THR A 85 1.66 -15.15 9.34
CA THR A 85 1.46 -14.39 10.57
C THR A 85 0.30 -15.02 11.34
N HIS A 86 0.53 -15.43 12.58
CA HIS A 86 -0.58 -15.60 13.52
C HIS A 86 -1.33 -14.27 13.67
N ASP A 87 -2.63 -14.31 13.95
CA ASP A 87 -3.48 -13.11 14.04
C ASP A 87 -2.85 -12.06 14.97
N GLY A 88 -2.36 -10.96 14.38
CA GLY A 88 -1.61 -9.92 15.08
C GLY A 88 -0.86 -8.97 14.14
N LEU A 89 -0.48 -7.80 14.65
CA LEU A 89 0.37 -6.80 13.96
C LEU A 89 1.85 -7.11 14.19
N ASN A 90 2.23 -8.36 13.94
CA ASN A 90 3.59 -8.82 14.13
C ASN A 90 4.38 -8.55 12.84
N PRO A 91 5.47 -7.77 12.90
CA PRO A 91 6.33 -7.58 11.74
C PRO A 91 7.07 -8.89 11.44
N ILE A 92 7.21 -9.23 10.16
CA ILE A 92 8.04 -10.32 9.66
C ILE A 92 9.15 -9.72 8.82
N MET A 93 10.39 -10.14 9.06
CA MET A 93 11.51 -9.90 8.16
C MET A 93 11.77 -11.15 7.32
N PHE A 94 11.91 -10.99 6.02
CA PHE A 94 12.38 -12.05 5.13
C PHE A 94 13.08 -11.42 3.92
N GLY A 95 13.94 -12.19 3.26
CA GLY A 95 14.71 -11.66 2.15
C GLY A 95 15.69 -12.65 1.57
N ASP A 96 16.22 -12.30 0.41
CA ASP A 96 17.40 -12.93 -0.16
C ASP A 96 18.17 -11.88 -0.98
N SER A 97 19.42 -12.20 -1.34
CA SER A 97 20.28 -11.29 -2.11
C SER A 97 19.79 -11.01 -3.53
N THR A 98 18.74 -11.71 -4.02
CA THR A 98 18.23 -11.55 -5.39
C THR A 98 16.99 -10.68 -5.47
N ALA A 99 16.08 -10.80 -4.51
CA ALA A 99 14.85 -10.02 -4.40
C ALA A 99 15.01 -8.81 -3.45
N GLY A 100 16.03 -8.83 -2.60
CA GLY A 100 16.23 -7.88 -1.51
C GLY A 100 15.65 -8.38 -0.18
N TYR A 101 15.95 -7.65 0.88
CA TYR A 101 15.44 -7.89 2.22
C TYR A 101 14.23 -7.02 2.48
N SER A 102 13.26 -7.53 3.24
CA SER A 102 11.96 -6.89 3.42
C SER A 102 11.45 -7.01 4.84
N ILE A 103 10.96 -5.91 5.41
CA ILE A 103 10.14 -5.89 6.61
C ILE A 103 8.69 -5.73 6.19
N THR A 104 7.84 -6.65 6.61
CA THR A 104 6.43 -6.69 6.25
C THR A 104 5.55 -6.70 7.50
N MET A 105 4.51 -5.88 7.49
CA MET A 105 3.41 -5.98 8.46
C MET A 105 2.09 -6.21 7.75
N VAL A 106 1.49 -7.35 8.04
CA VAL A 106 0.21 -7.78 7.48
C VAL A 106 -0.90 -7.39 8.44
N PHE A 107 -2.01 -6.89 7.91
CA PHE A 107 -3.16 -6.51 8.71
C PHE A 107 -4.47 -6.81 7.97
N LYS A 108 -5.53 -6.99 8.76
CA LYS A 108 -6.88 -7.22 8.25
C LYS A 108 -7.73 -5.97 8.47
N ILE A 109 -8.60 -5.71 7.50
CA ILE A 109 -9.60 -4.65 7.50
C ILE A 109 -10.97 -5.32 7.33
N LYS A 110 -12.00 -4.89 8.05
CA LYS A 110 -13.36 -5.38 7.81
C LYS A 110 -13.91 -4.84 6.49
N ASP A 111 -14.54 -5.72 5.72
CA ASP A 111 -15.30 -5.34 4.53
C ASP A 111 -16.46 -6.33 4.38
N SER A 112 -17.68 -5.87 4.65
CA SER A 112 -18.89 -6.71 4.55
C SER A 112 -19.12 -7.29 3.16
N THR A 113 -18.54 -6.70 2.10
CA THR A 113 -18.67 -7.22 0.74
C THR A 113 -17.59 -8.24 0.39
N ALA A 114 -16.54 -8.38 1.20
CA ALA A 114 -15.50 -9.37 1.01
C ALA A 114 -15.91 -10.74 1.58
N ARG A 115 -15.36 -11.81 1.00
CA ARG A 115 -15.53 -13.17 1.53
C ARG A 115 -14.91 -13.24 2.94
N GLY A 116 -15.67 -13.74 3.91
CA GLY A 116 -15.26 -13.75 5.32
C GLY A 116 -15.35 -12.38 6.00
N SER A 117 -15.98 -11.39 5.36
CA SER A 117 -16.19 -10.03 5.86
C SER A 117 -14.90 -9.27 6.21
N GLU A 118 -13.76 -9.69 5.67
CA GLU A 118 -12.45 -9.11 5.92
C GLU A 118 -11.58 -9.09 4.66
N ARG A 119 -10.63 -8.15 4.61
CA ARG A 119 -9.59 -8.03 3.59
C ARG A 119 -8.21 -7.96 4.23
N LYS A 120 -7.29 -8.73 3.67
CA LYS A 120 -5.89 -8.75 4.07
C LYS A 120 -5.10 -7.72 3.25
N TYR A 121 -4.40 -6.84 3.93
CA TYR A 121 -3.47 -5.86 3.37
C TYR A 121 -2.09 -6.06 3.99
N ALA A 122 -1.05 -5.55 3.33
CA ALA A 122 0.32 -5.57 3.85
C ALA A 122 1.01 -4.24 3.55
N LEU A 123 1.78 -3.76 4.53
CA LEU A 123 2.79 -2.73 4.32
C LEU A 123 4.15 -3.41 4.28
N ILE A 124 4.95 -3.05 3.29
CA ILE A 124 6.22 -3.71 2.99
C ILE A 124 7.25 -2.62 2.75
N ILE A 125 8.39 -2.71 3.43
CA ILE A 125 9.58 -1.88 3.20
C ILE A 125 10.70 -2.82 2.78
N THR A 126 11.40 -2.44 1.72
CA THR A 126 12.38 -3.30 1.05
C THR A 126 13.70 -2.55 0.91
N ALA A 127 14.81 -3.18 1.25
CA ALA A 127 16.16 -2.67 1.05
C ALA A 127 17.04 -3.74 0.38
N GLU A 128 18.17 -3.31 -0.19
CA GLU A 128 19.12 -4.21 -0.83
C GLU A 128 20.01 -4.91 0.20
N ASP A 129 20.38 -4.21 1.28
CA ASP A 129 21.17 -4.77 2.39
C ASP A 129 20.28 -5.16 3.57
N GLU A 130 20.57 -6.32 4.16
CA GLU A 130 19.92 -6.80 5.36
C GLU A 130 20.29 -5.92 6.56
N SER A 131 21.56 -5.50 6.62
CA SER A 131 22.10 -4.75 7.76
C SER A 131 21.37 -3.42 7.93
N GLU A 132 21.11 -2.71 6.84
CA GLU A 132 20.38 -1.44 6.83
C GLU A 132 18.97 -1.57 7.44
N LEU A 133 18.25 -2.63 7.08
CA LEU A 133 16.91 -2.91 7.62
C LEU A 133 16.95 -3.28 9.11
N VAL A 134 17.94 -4.04 9.54
CA VAL A 134 18.08 -4.43 10.95
C VAL A 134 18.40 -3.21 11.82
N HIS A 135 19.28 -2.32 11.37
CA HIS A 135 19.61 -1.10 12.10
C HIS A 135 18.38 -0.19 12.29
N SER A 136 17.56 -0.06 11.26
CA SER A 136 16.36 0.78 11.27
C SER A 136 15.07 0.04 11.66
N TRP A 137 15.19 -1.18 12.20
CA TRP A 137 14.04 -2.05 12.50
C TRP A 137 13.00 -1.39 13.40
N SER A 138 13.44 -0.80 14.53
CA SER A 138 12.54 -0.19 15.51
C SER A 138 11.73 0.96 14.89
N LEU A 139 12.42 1.86 14.19
CA LEU A 139 11.82 3.00 13.50
C LEU A 139 10.79 2.54 12.46
N VAL A 140 11.16 1.57 11.62
CA VAL A 140 10.28 1.02 10.59
C VAL A 140 9.04 0.39 11.22
N VAL A 141 9.21 -0.51 12.19
CA VAL A 141 8.10 -1.25 12.80
C VAL A 141 7.13 -0.32 13.52
N GLU A 142 7.64 0.70 14.21
CA GLU A 142 6.81 1.69 14.88
C GLU A 142 5.98 2.50 13.88
N ASN A 143 6.61 3.03 12.83
CA ASN A 143 5.92 3.77 11.78
C ASN A 143 4.86 2.93 11.05
N LEU A 144 5.17 1.66 10.75
CA LEU A 144 4.21 0.73 10.16
C LEU A 144 3.02 0.49 11.09
N ARG A 145 3.28 0.27 12.39
CA ARG A 145 2.25 0.01 13.39
C ARG A 145 1.33 1.21 13.58
N GLU A 146 1.89 2.41 13.68
CA GLU A 146 1.13 3.66 13.80
C GLU A 146 0.25 3.88 12.57
N PHE A 147 0.81 3.71 11.37
CA PHE A 147 0.04 3.89 10.14
C PHE A 147 -1.11 2.88 10.02
N ILE A 148 -0.87 1.62 10.38
CA ILE A 148 -1.93 0.60 10.40
C ILE A 148 -2.98 0.91 11.46
N LYS A 149 -2.58 1.40 12.64
CA LYS A 149 -3.51 1.84 13.68
C LYS A 149 -4.42 2.95 13.17
N LEU A 150 -3.88 3.98 12.51
CA LEU A 150 -4.67 5.06 11.91
C LEU A 150 -5.72 4.54 10.91
N ILE A 151 -5.35 3.56 10.07
CA ILE A 151 -6.28 2.93 9.13
C ILE A 151 -7.38 2.16 9.89
N LYS A 152 -7.02 1.35 10.88
CA LYS A 152 -7.98 0.54 11.63
C LYS A 152 -8.94 1.39 12.46
N ASP A 153 -8.44 2.44 13.10
CA ASP A 153 -9.24 3.36 13.91
C ASP A 153 -10.29 4.06 13.04
N ARG A 154 -9.89 4.54 11.85
CA ARG A 154 -10.80 5.17 10.90
C ARG A 154 -11.92 4.24 10.43
N ILE A 155 -11.62 2.96 10.22
CA ILE A 155 -12.62 1.98 9.78
C ILE A 155 -13.58 1.65 10.91
N THR A 156 -13.05 1.50 12.13
CA THR A 156 -13.87 1.28 13.33
C THR A 156 -14.86 2.43 13.55
N GLU A 157 -14.43 3.68 13.37
CA GLU A 157 -15.30 4.87 13.43
C GLU A 157 -16.43 4.81 12.38
N LEU A 158 -16.10 4.41 11.15
CA LEU A 158 -17.09 4.27 10.07
C LEU A 158 -18.08 3.13 10.34
N GLU A 159 -17.66 2.05 10.98
CA GLU A 159 -18.55 0.95 11.39
C GLU A 159 -19.51 1.36 12.50
N LEU A 160 -19.00 2.08 13.52
CA LEU A 160 -19.81 2.59 14.61
C LEU A 160 -20.91 3.52 14.08
N SER A 161 -20.56 4.43 13.16
CA SER A 161 -21.54 5.33 12.54
C SER A 161 -22.59 4.60 11.68
N LYS A 162 -22.22 3.53 10.97
CA LYS A 162 -23.16 2.71 10.17
C LYS A 162 -24.09 1.86 11.05
N THR A 163 -23.58 1.35 12.18
CA THR A 163 -24.37 0.57 13.15
C THR A 163 -25.40 1.45 13.83
N MET A 164 -25.03 2.67 14.24
CA MET A 164 -25.97 3.65 14.82
C MET A 164 -27.11 4.01 13.87
N ASN A 165 -26.83 4.05 12.56
CA ASN A 165 -27.82 4.35 11.52
C ASN A 165 -28.61 3.11 11.04
N ASN A 166 -28.47 1.94 11.70
CA ASN A 166 -29.16 0.67 11.42
C ASN A 166 -29.11 0.19 9.95
N THR A 167 -28.15 0.69 9.17
CA THR A 167 -28.12 0.50 7.71
C THR A 167 -27.52 -0.87 7.32
N GLU A 168 -26.63 -1.43 8.14
CA GLU A 168 -25.91 -2.68 7.82
C GLU A 168 -26.78 -3.94 7.88
N LEU A 169 -27.70 -4.03 8.85
CA LEU A 169 -28.59 -5.20 8.99
C LEU A 169 -29.56 -5.32 7.80
N MET A 170 -30.00 -4.18 7.26
CA MET A 170 -30.90 -4.14 6.10
C MET A 170 -30.16 -4.49 4.80
N ASP A 171 -28.94 -4.00 4.58
CA ASP A 171 -28.16 -4.27 3.35
C ASP A 171 -27.67 -5.73 3.28
N ASN A 172 -27.28 -6.33 4.41
CA ASN A 172 -26.84 -7.73 4.43
C ASN A 172 -27.97 -8.73 4.13
N ASN A 173 -29.16 -8.49 4.69
CA ASN A 173 -30.32 -9.34 4.44
C ASN A 173 -30.75 -9.28 2.97
N GLU A 174 -30.86 -8.07 2.39
CA GLU A 174 -31.20 -7.89 0.98
C GLU A 174 -30.20 -8.55 0.03
N ARG A 175 -28.90 -8.47 0.32
CA ARG A 175 -27.88 -9.16 -0.48
C ARG A 175 -27.98 -10.67 -0.42
N PHE A 176 -28.23 -11.22 0.77
CA PHE A 176 -28.45 -12.65 0.95
C PHE A 176 -29.68 -13.12 0.15
N TYR A 177 -30.78 -12.38 0.21
CA TYR A 177 -32.01 -12.71 -0.52
C TYR A 177 -31.85 -12.53 -2.04
N ARG A 178 -31.11 -11.52 -2.52
CA ARG A 178 -30.95 -11.25 -3.96
C ARG A 178 -29.83 -12.01 -4.65
N ARG A 179 -28.99 -12.76 -3.94
CA ARG A 179 -27.76 -13.39 -4.48
C ARG A 179 -26.93 -12.41 -5.33
N SER A 180 -26.93 -11.13 -4.93
CA SER A 180 -26.21 -10.09 -5.68
C SER A 180 -24.72 -10.34 -5.58
N LEU A 181 -24.01 -10.28 -6.71
CA LEU A 181 -22.56 -10.42 -6.72
C LEU A 181 -21.94 -9.27 -5.92
N PRO A 182 -21.08 -9.57 -4.92
CA PRO A 182 -20.49 -8.52 -4.11
C PRO A 182 -19.62 -7.60 -4.98
N LYS A 183 -19.94 -6.30 -4.96
CA LYS A 183 -19.12 -5.27 -5.62
C LYS A 183 -17.80 -5.12 -4.87
N SER A 184 -16.70 -5.20 -5.60
CA SER A 184 -15.36 -5.03 -5.07
C SER A 184 -15.06 -3.54 -4.83
N LYS A 185 -15.05 -3.10 -3.57
CA LYS A 185 -14.75 -1.70 -3.19
C LYS A 185 -13.26 -1.38 -3.27
N ASN A 186 -12.87 -0.14 -3.56
CA ASN A 186 -11.48 0.31 -3.40
C ASN A 186 -11.18 0.67 -1.93
N LEU A 187 -9.91 0.69 -1.53
CA LEU A 187 -9.51 1.14 -0.20
C LEU A 187 -9.94 2.59 0.08
N THR A 188 -9.93 3.47 -0.93
CA THR A 188 -10.44 4.85 -0.83
C THR A 188 -11.94 4.89 -0.50
N GLU A 189 -12.72 3.98 -1.07
CA GLU A 189 -14.16 3.86 -0.81
C GLU A 189 -14.44 3.25 0.58
N LEU A 190 -13.59 2.33 1.03
CA LEU A 190 -13.71 1.73 2.37
C LEU A 190 -13.44 2.74 3.49
N LEU A 191 -12.45 3.63 3.29
CA LEU A 191 -12.07 4.66 4.25
C LEU A 191 -12.80 5.99 4.08
N GLU A 192 -13.62 6.11 3.02
CA GLU A 192 -14.30 7.34 2.60
C GLU A 192 -13.32 8.54 2.43
N ASP A 193 -12.08 8.25 2.04
CA ASP A 193 -11.00 9.24 1.89
C ASP A 193 -10.46 9.24 0.45
N LYS A 194 -10.84 10.26 -0.32
CA LYS A 194 -10.38 10.45 -1.70
C LYS A 194 -8.90 10.83 -1.80
N LYS A 195 -8.31 11.34 -0.73
CA LYS A 195 -6.89 11.77 -0.67
C LYS A 195 -5.99 10.72 -0.01
N LEU A 196 -6.51 9.53 0.30
CA LEU A 196 -5.78 8.47 0.98
C LEU A 196 -4.41 8.17 0.36
N PHE A 197 -4.34 7.98 -0.97
CA PHE A 197 -3.09 7.64 -1.64
C PHE A 197 -2.06 8.77 -1.62
N ILE A 198 -2.51 10.04 -1.52
CA ILE A 198 -1.62 11.18 -1.32
C ILE A 198 -1.06 11.16 0.11
N LYS A 199 -1.89 10.85 1.11
CA LYS A 199 -1.43 10.68 2.49
C LYS A 199 -0.44 9.53 2.63
N ILE A 200 -0.70 8.39 1.98
CA ILE A 200 0.23 7.26 1.92
C ILE A 200 1.55 7.69 1.26
N HIS A 201 1.50 8.49 0.20
CA HIS A 201 2.71 8.98 -0.46
C HIS A 201 3.54 9.83 0.50
N LEU A 202 2.93 10.84 1.14
CA LEU A 202 3.63 11.71 2.08
C LEU A 202 4.20 10.94 3.27
N TRP A 203 3.43 10.02 3.84
CA TRP A 203 3.90 9.15 4.93
C TRP A 203 5.10 8.29 4.49
N ALA A 204 5.02 7.66 3.32
CA ALA A 204 6.10 6.83 2.81
C ALA A 204 7.36 7.66 2.46
N SER A 205 7.18 8.84 1.88
CA SER A 205 8.29 9.77 1.58
C SER A 205 8.99 10.22 2.86
N ASN A 206 8.22 10.59 3.90
CA ASN A 206 8.78 10.96 5.19
C ASN A 206 9.54 9.80 5.85
N LEU A 207 8.98 8.59 5.80
CA LEU A 207 9.66 7.40 6.33
C LEU A 207 10.96 7.11 5.58
N LEU A 208 10.96 7.17 4.24
CA LEU A 208 12.16 6.95 3.44
C LEU A 208 13.21 8.07 3.64
N CYS A 209 12.77 9.30 3.92
CA CYS A 209 13.67 10.40 4.27
C CYS A 209 14.40 10.13 5.58
N ASN A 210 13.69 9.62 6.60
CA ASN A 210 14.28 9.30 7.91
C ASN A 210 15.18 8.06 7.92
N LEU A 211 15.16 7.26 6.85
CA LEU A 211 15.98 6.04 6.72
C LEU A 211 17.32 6.28 6.01
N ASN A 212 17.47 7.40 5.29
CA ASN A 212 18.71 7.80 4.63
C ASN A 212 19.52 8.76 5.50
#